data_AF-A0A9E3U2I8-F1
#
_entry.id   AF-A0A9E3U2I8-F1
#
_cell.length_a   1.000
_cell.length_b   1.000
_cell.length_c   1.000
_cell.angle_alpha   90.00
_cell.angle_beta   90.00
_cell.angle_gamma   90.00
#
_symmetry.space_group_name_H-M   'P 1'
#
loop_
_entity.id
_entity.type
_entity.pdbx_description
1 polymer ?
#
loop_
_entity_poly.entity_id
_entity_poly.type
_entity_poly.pdbx_seq_one_letter_code
_entity_poly.pdbx_strand_id
1 'polypeptide(L)'
;EAEAAEAMGKESKSAKKAAPKKKAAKRKSRAKQPVDQRIKLFWGVFNQSLRRVALYEFNQKKQAQAKADELSKGGKSPHFVQKVKEAVEEA
;
A
#
# COMPACT_ATOMS: atom_id res chain seq x y z
N GLU A 1 11.23 -60.95 47.97
CA GLU A 1 12.48 -60.56 47.30
C GLU A 1 12.46 -59.06 47.02
N ALA A 2 13.62 -58.39 47.25
CA ALA A 2 13.99 -56.99 46.99
C ALA A 2 13.13 -55.91 47.69
N GLU A 3 13.54 -55.24 48.77
CA GLU A 3 14.75 -54.44 49.05
C GLU A 3 14.92 -53.19 48.15
N ALA A 4 14.59 -52.02 48.69
CA ALA A 4 15.15 -50.70 48.37
C ALA A 4 14.75 -49.75 49.52
N ALA A 5 15.50 -49.75 50.62
CA ALA A 5 16.72 -48.96 50.83
C ALA A 5 16.42 -47.44 50.93
N GLU A 6 16.60 -46.98 52.17
CA GLU A 6 16.57 -45.63 52.69
C GLU A 6 17.37 -44.59 51.89
N ALA A 7 16.88 -43.35 51.86
CA ALA A 7 17.74 -42.17 52.06
C ALA A 7 16.87 -40.94 52.40
N MET A 8 16.60 -40.80 53.69
CA MET A 8 16.69 -39.58 54.49
C MET A 8 16.80 -38.25 53.71
N GLY A 9 15.86 -37.35 54.00
CA GLY A 9 15.84 -36.00 53.49
C GLY A 9 17.15 -35.22 53.70
N LYS A 10 17.49 -34.43 52.68
CA LYS A 10 18.19 -33.16 52.79
C LYS A 10 17.46 -32.22 51.83
N GLU A 11 16.61 -31.37 52.38
CA GLU A 11 17.04 -30.03 52.80
C GLU A 11 17.28 -29.15 51.56
N SER A 12 16.29 -28.28 51.35
CA SER A 12 16.41 -26.93 50.80
C SER A 12 17.37 -26.71 49.62
N LYS A 13 16.80 -26.29 48.49
CA LYS A 13 17.23 -25.05 47.82
C LYS A 13 16.27 -24.70 46.68
N SER A 14 15.45 -23.69 46.97
CA SER A 14 15.27 -22.52 46.13
C SER A 14 15.59 -22.68 44.64
N ALA A 15 14.56 -22.94 43.84
CA ALA A 15 14.51 -22.42 42.46
C ALA A 15 13.06 -22.28 41.98
N LYS A 16 12.22 -21.61 42.78
CA LYS A 16 10.94 -21.08 42.30
C LYS A 16 11.22 -19.91 41.35
N LYS A 17 11.74 -20.17 40.16
CA LYS A 17 11.75 -19.22 39.05
C LYS A 17 10.51 -19.46 38.19
N ALA A 18 9.36 -19.12 38.76
CA ALA A 18 8.20 -18.79 37.96
C ALA A 18 8.55 -17.52 37.18
N ALA A 19 8.98 -17.70 35.92
CA ALA A 19 9.27 -16.60 35.04
C ALA A 19 8.05 -15.65 35.00
N PRO A 20 8.24 -14.33 35.19
CA PRO A 20 7.13 -13.40 35.11
C PRO A 20 6.59 -13.48 33.69
N LYS A 21 5.36 -13.98 33.52
CA LYS A 21 4.63 -13.91 32.26
C LYS A 21 4.55 -12.43 31.89
N LYS A 22 5.41 -12.00 30.97
CA LYS A 22 5.40 -10.64 30.41
C LYS A 22 3.97 -10.40 29.94
N LYS A 23 3.28 -9.43 30.56
CA LYS A 23 1.98 -8.97 30.09
C LYS A 23 2.15 -8.63 28.62
N ALA A 24 1.43 -9.34 27.76
CA ALA A 24 1.44 -9.07 26.33
C ALA A 24 1.11 -7.59 26.15
N ALA A 25 2.06 -6.83 25.62
CA ALA A 25 1.84 -5.44 25.31
C ALA A 25 0.62 -5.38 24.38
N LYS A 26 -0.48 -4.80 24.86
CA LYS A 26 -1.69 -4.63 24.08
C LYS A 26 -1.30 -3.78 22.87
N ARG A 27 -1.16 -4.42 21.71
CA ARG A 27 -0.85 -3.73 20.46
C ARG A 27 -1.92 -2.66 20.30
N LYS A 28 -1.51 -1.39 20.27
CA LYS A 28 -2.40 -0.30 19.89
C LYS A 28 -2.88 -0.66 18.49
N SER A 29 -4.15 -1.03 18.36
CA SER A 29 -4.73 -1.22 17.04
C SER A 29 -4.55 0.12 16.34
N ARG A 30 -3.76 0.11 15.27
CA ARG A 30 -3.70 1.26 14.38
C ARG A 30 -5.12 1.42 13.87
N ALA A 31 -5.80 2.45 14.36
CA ALA A 31 -7.15 2.79 13.93
C ALA A 31 -7.16 2.81 12.39
N LYS A 32 -8.20 2.21 11.80
CA LYS A 32 -8.41 2.20 10.36
C LYS A 32 -8.33 3.64 9.83
N GLN A 33 -7.29 3.91 9.04
CA GLN A 33 -7.29 4.90 7.95
C GLN A 33 -8.41 4.48 6.95
N PRO A 34 -8.98 5.32 6.06
CA PRO A 34 -8.30 6.42 5.36
C PRO A 34 -9.19 7.63 4.94
N VAL A 35 -8.63 8.84 4.82
CA VAL A 35 -9.08 9.78 3.77
C VAL A 35 -7.98 9.78 2.73
N ASP A 36 -7.80 8.63 2.11
CA ASP A 36 -6.99 8.49 0.91
C ASP A 36 -7.84 9.17 -0.17
N GLN A 37 -7.56 10.44 -0.47
CA GLN A 37 -8.11 11.03 -1.68
C GLN A 37 -7.77 10.06 -2.80
N ARG A 38 -8.78 9.38 -3.33
CA ARG A 38 -8.58 8.26 -4.23
C ARG A 38 -8.05 8.83 -5.52
N ILE A 39 -6.72 8.87 -5.65
CA ILE A 39 -6.06 9.49 -6.80
C ILE A 39 -6.38 8.61 -8.01
N LYS A 40 -7.17 9.13 -8.95
CA LYS A 40 -7.38 8.47 -10.23
C LYS A 40 -6.33 8.96 -11.21
N LEU A 41 -5.74 8.02 -11.93
CA LEU A 41 -4.71 8.30 -12.92
C LEU A 41 -5.38 8.42 -14.29
N PHE A 42 -5.29 9.58 -14.90
CA PHE A 42 -5.81 9.82 -16.24
C PHE A 42 -4.67 9.86 -17.25
N TRP A 43 -5.00 9.61 -18.51
CA TRP A 43 -4.15 9.86 -19.65
C TRP A 43 -4.63 11.14 -20.34
N GLY A 44 -3.86 12.22 -20.20
CA GLY A 44 -4.11 13.47 -20.90
C GLY A 44 -3.39 13.49 -22.24
N VAL A 45 -4.07 13.92 -23.30
CA VAL A 45 -3.45 14.26 -24.58
C VAL A 45 -3.11 15.74 -24.56
N PHE A 46 -1.84 16.07 -24.79
CA PHE A 46 -1.31 17.43 -24.76
C PHE A 46 -0.77 17.84 -26.13
N ASN A 47 -0.77 19.15 -26.40
CA ASN A 47 -0.07 19.74 -27.54
C ASN A 47 1.35 20.20 -27.14
N GLN A 48 2.13 20.66 -28.13
CA GLN A 48 3.49 21.20 -27.90
C GLN A 48 3.54 22.42 -26.97
N SER A 49 2.42 23.12 -26.75
CA SER A 49 2.28 24.22 -25.78
C SER A 49 1.79 23.76 -24.41
N LEU A 50 1.84 22.46 -24.10
CA LEU A 50 1.39 21.83 -22.84
C LEU A 50 -0.09 22.06 -22.52
N ARG A 51 -0.92 22.36 -23.52
CA ARG A 51 -2.37 22.46 -23.35
C ARG A 51 -3.01 21.08 -23.44
N ARG A 52 -3.87 20.76 -22.46
CA ARG A 52 -4.65 19.51 -22.42
C ARG A 52 -5.79 19.58 -23.44
N VAL A 53 -5.73 18.74 -24.46
CA VAL A 53 -6.73 18.63 -25.54
C VAL A 53 -7.82 17.63 -25.20
N ALA A 54 -7.47 16.53 -24.54
CA ALA A 54 -8.42 15.49 -24.11
C ALA A 54 -7.94 14.80 -22.83
N LEU A 55 -8.88 14.29 -22.04
CA LEU A 55 -8.63 13.49 -20.83
C LEU A 55 -9.29 12.12 -21.01
N TYR A 56 -8.53 11.07 -20.76
CA TYR A 56 -8.99 9.68 -20.83
C TYR A 56 -8.72 8.97 -19.51
N GLU A 57 -9.58 8.02 -19.14
CA GLU A 57 -9.41 7.19 -17.95
C GLU A 57 -8.16 6.29 -18.04
N PHE A 58 -7.61 5.83 -16.90
CA PHE A 58 -6.41 4.98 -16.86
C PHE A 58 -6.45 3.79 -17.83
N ASN A 59 -7.62 3.17 -17.96
CA ASN A 59 -7.84 1.98 -18.79
C ASN A 59 -7.82 2.29 -20.30
N GLN A 60 -7.91 3.57 -20.68
CA GLN A 60 -8.11 4.03 -22.05
C GLN A 60 -6.81 4.57 -22.69
N LYS A 61 -5.64 4.10 -22.24
CA LYS A 61 -4.33 4.52 -22.77
C LYS A 61 -4.25 4.44 -24.30
N LYS A 62 -4.78 3.35 -24.88
CA LYS A 62 -4.76 3.11 -26.33
C LYS A 62 -5.58 4.16 -27.09
N GLN A 63 -6.71 4.61 -26.52
CA GLN A 63 -7.53 5.67 -27.11
C GLN A 63 -6.83 7.02 -27.01
N ALA A 64 -6.19 7.33 -25.87
CA ALA A 64 -5.39 8.54 -25.72
C ALA A 64 -4.26 8.61 -26.75
N GLN A 65 -3.57 7.49 -26.99
CA GLN A 65 -2.49 7.42 -27.97
C GLN A 65 -3.00 7.54 -29.40
N ALA A 66 -4.09 6.85 -29.75
CA ALA A 66 -4.72 7.00 -31.07
C ALA A 66 -5.15 8.44 -31.34
N LYS A 67 -5.68 9.13 -30.32
CA LYS A 67 -6.08 10.54 -30.46
C LYS A 67 -4.87 11.47 -30.62
N ALA A 68 -3.78 11.22 -29.89
CA ALA A 68 -2.54 11.96 -30.07
C ALA A 68 -1.97 11.78 -31.49
N ASP A 69 -1.95 10.56 -32.01
CA ASP A 69 -1.53 10.25 -33.38
C ASP A 69 -2.42 10.92 -34.44
N GLU A 70 -3.75 10.84 -34.28
CA GLU A 70 -4.71 11.48 -35.19
C GLU A 70 -4.52 13.00 -35.23
N LEU A 71 -4.39 13.63 -34.06
CA LEU A 71 -4.17 15.07 -33.95
C LEU A 71 -2.79 15.49 -34.47
N SER A 72 -1.77 14.63 -34.35
CA SER A 72 -0.43 14.89 -34.89
C SER A 72 -0.35 14.74 -36.42
N LYS A 73 -1.21 13.93 -37.04
CA LYS A 73 -1.29 13.77 -38.50
C LYS A 73 -1.92 14.98 -39.20
N GLY A 74 -2.77 15.74 -38.52
CA GLY A 74 -3.48 16.90 -39.07
C GLY A 74 -2.63 18.14 -39.35
N GLY A 75 -1.30 18.02 -39.44
CA GLY A 75 -0.38 19.14 -39.70
C GLY A 75 -0.23 20.13 -38.54
N LYS A 76 -0.93 19.90 -37.41
CA LYS A 76 -0.72 20.64 -36.17
C LYS A 76 0.42 20.01 -35.37
N SER A 77 1.04 20.84 -34.53
CA SER A 77 2.17 20.51 -33.66
C SER A 77 2.05 19.11 -33.04
N PRO A 78 3.17 18.39 -32.83
CA PRO A 78 3.14 17.04 -32.31
C PRO A 78 2.37 16.98 -30.99
N HIS A 79 1.39 16.09 -30.94
CA HIS A 79 0.62 15.82 -29.72
C HIS A 79 1.21 14.61 -29.01
N PHE A 80 1.19 14.63 -27.68
CA PHE A 80 1.75 13.55 -26.86
C PHE A 80 0.82 13.22 -25.70
N VAL A 81 0.97 12.01 -25.16
CA VAL A 81 0.17 11.53 -24.03
C VAL A 81 0.99 11.64 -22.76
N GLN A 82 0.42 12.25 -21.72
CA GLN A 82 1.03 12.34 -20.40
C GLN A 82 0.07 11.82 -19.32
N LYS A 83 0.66 11.21 -18.28
CA LYS A 83 -0.08 10.78 -17.09
C LYS A 83 -0.49 12.02 -16.29
N VAL A 84 -1.79 12.17 -16.05
CA VAL A 84 -2.37 13.23 -15.22
C VAL A 84 -2.89 12.59 -13.94
N LYS A 85 -2.35 12.98 -12.80
CA LYS A 85 -2.85 12.55 -11.49
C LYS A 85 -3.85 13.60 -11.04
N GLU A 86 -5.15 13.31 -11.14
CA GLU A 86 -6.15 14.20 -10.55
C GLU A 86 -6.62 13.59 -9.23
N ALA A 87 -6.56 14.40 -8.17
CA ALA A 87 -7.20 14.08 -6.91
C ALA A 87 -8.71 14.15 -7.15
N VAL A 88 -9.37 13.00 -7.13
CA VAL A 88 -10.82 12.94 -7.30
C VAL A 88 -11.41 13.09 -5.91
N GLU A 89 -11.84 14.30 -5.59
CA GLU A 89 -12.74 14.53 -4.46
C GLU A 89 -14.13 14.07 -4.94
N GLU A 90 -14.56 12.90 -4.49
CA GLU A 90 -15.91 12.40 -4.73
C GLU A 90 -16.87 13.32 -3.97
N ALA A 91 -17.63 14.13 -4.70
CA ALA A 91 -18.66 15.04 -4.18
C ALA A 91 -19.95 14.30 -3.82
#